data_AF-A0A2D8L9R9-F1
#
_entry.id   AF-A0A2D8L9R9-F1
#
_cell.length_a   1.000
_cell.length_b   1.000
_cell.length_c   1.000
_cell.angle_alpha   90.00
_cell.angle_beta   90.00
_cell.angle_gamma   90.00
#
_symmetry.space_group_name_H-M   'P 1'
#
loop_
_entity.id
_entity.type
_entity.pdbx_description
1 polymer ?
#
loop_
_entity_poly.entity_id
_entity_poly.type
_entity_poly.pdbx_seq_one_letter_code
_entity_poly.pdbx_strand_id
1 'polypeptide(L)'
;MPVLDQGWSFSMEDTLEFFRSGGGDVSAAGRRRWPDDLKAQIVAETLEPGVAVRDVADRYGLRANRISEWRRLAKDGKLVLPAVSEPPGFAPLMLCDEEPPSSSSESTPAPTASSIEIMVGKVSIRLDAGTSAARIAEIVRAVGART
;
A
#
# COMPACT_ATOMS: atom_id res chain seq x y z
N MET A 1 -12.38 11.72 37.40
CA MET A 1 -13.29 11.32 36.31
C MET A 1 -12.49 10.42 35.37
N PRO A 2 -12.73 9.10 35.43
CA PRO A 2 -12.01 8.07 34.71
C PRO A 2 -12.70 7.72 33.37
N VAL A 3 -11.95 7.18 32.42
CA VAL A 3 -12.47 6.24 31.42
C VAL A 3 -11.54 5.02 31.42
N LEU A 4 -12.15 3.86 31.55
CA LEU A 4 -11.58 2.54 31.78
C LEU A 4 -11.53 1.79 30.44
N ASP A 5 -10.64 0.79 30.33
CA ASP A 5 -10.91 -0.53 29.69
C ASP A 5 -11.01 -0.53 28.13
N GLN A 6 -10.26 -1.30 27.33
CA GLN A 6 -9.73 -2.67 27.42
C GLN A 6 -8.68 -2.89 26.33
N GLY A 7 -7.75 -3.83 26.53
CA GLY A 7 -7.30 -4.68 25.42
C GLY A 7 -5.83 -4.66 24.98
N TRP A 8 -4.86 -4.30 25.84
CA TRP A 8 -3.52 -4.89 25.68
C TRP A 8 -3.17 -5.66 26.95
N SER A 9 -3.80 -6.81 27.10
CA SER A 9 -3.32 -7.88 27.97
C SER A 9 -2.76 -8.96 27.05
N PHE A 10 -1.57 -8.73 26.52
CA PHE A 10 -0.72 -9.83 26.08
C PHE A 10 0.54 -9.79 26.93
N SER A 11 0.75 -10.88 27.67
CA SER A 11 1.76 -11.05 28.69
C SER A 11 3.15 -10.64 28.15
N MET A 12 3.71 -9.56 28.70
CA MET A 12 5.07 -9.08 28.42
C MET A 12 6.15 -10.08 28.89
N GLU A 13 5.73 -11.10 29.65
CA GLU A 13 6.47 -12.29 30.05
C GLU A 13 6.56 -13.35 28.93
N ASP A 14 5.59 -13.46 28.01
CA ASP A 14 5.57 -14.52 26.97
C ASP A 14 6.62 -14.27 25.87
N THR A 15 6.82 -13.01 25.49
CA THR A 15 7.87 -12.62 24.53
C THR A 15 9.27 -12.72 25.15
N LEU A 16 9.38 -12.42 26.45
CA LEU A 16 10.63 -12.59 27.21
C LEU A 16 10.92 -14.06 27.53
N GLU A 17 9.90 -14.90 27.67
CA GLU A 17 10.00 -16.36 27.72
C GLU A 17 10.42 -16.92 26.36
N PHE A 18 10.00 -16.35 25.22
CA PHE A 18 10.55 -16.71 23.90
C PHE A 18 12.03 -16.33 23.75
N PHE A 19 12.47 -15.25 24.40
CA PHE A 19 13.89 -14.87 24.48
C PHE A 19 14.70 -15.72 25.48
N ARG A 20 14.04 -16.40 26.43
CA ARG A 20 14.68 -17.17 27.52
C ARG A 20 14.58 -18.69 27.34
N SER A 21 13.53 -19.15 26.67
CA SER A 21 13.21 -20.53 26.31
C SER A 21 13.47 -20.67 24.82
N GLY A 22 14.58 -21.32 24.47
CA GLY A 22 15.07 -21.44 23.09
C GLY A 22 14.10 -22.17 22.16
N GLY A 23 13.15 -21.45 21.58
CA GLY A 23 12.22 -21.95 20.57
C GLY A 23 12.42 -21.21 19.25
N GLY A 24 12.95 -21.90 18.24
CA GLY A 24 12.92 -21.44 16.85
C GLY A 24 14.22 -20.80 16.35
N ASP A 25 15.12 -21.67 15.89
CA ASP A 25 16.27 -21.44 15.00
C ASP A 25 17.40 -20.50 15.49
N VAL A 26 18.30 -21.13 16.26
CA VAL A 26 19.66 -20.64 16.53
C VAL A 26 20.44 -20.60 15.21
N SER A 27 20.75 -19.40 14.72
CA SER A 27 21.82 -19.25 13.74
C SER A 27 23.14 -19.55 14.45
N ALA A 28 23.99 -20.40 13.86
CA ALA A 28 25.17 -21.04 14.45
C ALA A 28 26.27 -20.11 15.05
N ALA A 29 26.01 -18.82 15.20
CA ALA A 29 26.98 -17.80 15.60
C ALA A 29 26.61 -17.01 16.87
N GLY A 30 25.63 -17.46 17.67
CA GLY A 30 25.27 -16.79 18.95
C GLY A 30 24.71 -15.36 18.80
N ARG A 31 24.28 -14.99 17.58
CA ARG A 31 23.69 -13.68 17.30
C ARG A 31 22.18 -13.76 17.44
N ARG A 32 21.61 -12.83 18.22
CA ARG A 32 20.16 -12.67 18.38
C ARG A 32 19.48 -12.61 17.02
N ARG A 33 18.68 -13.63 16.71
CA ARG A 33 17.90 -13.71 15.47
C ARG A 33 16.58 -12.98 15.66
N TRP A 34 16.15 -12.30 14.62
CA TRP A 34 14.88 -11.58 14.57
C TRP A 34 14.00 -12.32 13.57
N PRO A 35 13.01 -13.13 14.02
CA PRO A 35 12.04 -13.70 13.11
C PRO A 35 11.25 -12.59 12.43
N ASP A 36 10.74 -12.87 11.23
CA ASP A 36 10.08 -11.86 10.40
C ASP A 36 8.82 -11.31 11.06
N ASP A 37 8.08 -12.16 11.77
CA ASP A 37 6.92 -11.79 12.58
C ASP A 37 7.27 -10.74 13.65
N LEU A 38 8.37 -10.96 14.39
CA LEU A 38 8.84 -10.00 15.39
C LEU A 38 9.34 -8.69 14.77
N LYS A 39 10.02 -8.75 13.61
CA LYS A 39 10.39 -7.53 12.88
C LYS A 39 9.16 -6.75 12.45
N ALA A 40 8.14 -7.44 11.95
CA ALA A 40 6.90 -6.85 11.50
C ALA A 40 6.16 -6.16 12.65
N GLN A 41 6.12 -6.80 13.81
CA GLN A 41 5.54 -6.22 15.03
C GLN A 41 6.28 -4.95 15.47
N ILE A 42 7.62 -5.00 15.52
CA ILE A 42 8.45 -3.83 15.89
C ILE A 42 8.24 -2.68 14.89
N VAL A 43 8.14 -2.99 13.59
CA VAL A 43 7.86 -1.97 12.58
C VAL A 43 6.46 -1.41 12.74
N ALA A 44 5.44 -2.24 12.95
CA ALA A 44 4.06 -1.81 13.15
C ALA A 44 3.93 -0.85 14.34
N GLU A 45 4.60 -1.16 15.45
CA GLU A 45 4.63 -0.28 16.62
C GLU A 45 5.25 1.08 16.32
N THR A 46 6.27 1.15 15.45
CA THR A 46 6.88 2.43 15.06
C THR A 46 6.00 3.26 14.13
N LEU A 47 4.94 2.68 13.58
CA LEU A 47 3.99 3.36 12.70
C LEU A 47 2.81 3.96 13.48
N GLU A 48 2.68 3.68 14.78
CA GLU A 48 1.67 4.31 15.61
C GLU A 48 1.90 5.83 15.74
N PRO A 49 0.82 6.63 15.68
CA PRO A 49 0.94 8.08 15.75
C PRO A 49 1.54 8.52 17.09
N GLY A 50 2.62 9.30 17.03
CA GLY A 50 3.30 9.83 18.21
C GLY A 50 4.42 8.94 18.77
N VAL A 51 4.63 7.73 18.23
CA VAL A 51 5.73 6.85 18.67
C VAL A 51 7.05 7.24 18.01
N ALA A 52 8.08 7.45 18.84
CA ALA A 52 9.43 7.72 18.35
C ALA A 52 10.20 6.41 18.11
N VAL A 53 10.77 6.25 16.91
CA VAL A 53 11.59 5.07 16.53
C VAL A 53 12.71 4.77 17.54
N ARG A 54 13.29 5.80 18.17
CA ARG A 54 14.34 5.62 19.19
C ARG A 54 13.85 4.93 20.45
N ASP A 55 12.60 5.17 20.84
CA ASP A 55 12.02 4.63 22.07
C ASP A 55 11.75 3.13 21.90
N VAL A 56 11.15 2.78 20.77
CA VAL A 56 11.00 1.38 20.33
C VAL A 56 12.38 0.72 20.25
N ALA A 57 13.37 1.42 19.68
CA ALA A 57 14.72 0.87 19.56
C ALA A 57 15.37 0.53 20.92
N ASP A 58 15.21 1.41 21.90
CA ASP A 58 15.72 1.22 23.26
C ASP A 58 15.05 0.03 23.95
N ARG A 59 13.71 -0.05 23.88
CA ARG A 59 12.90 -1.14 24.46
C ARG A 59 13.28 -2.52 23.94
N TYR A 60 13.62 -2.61 22.66
CA TYR A 60 14.05 -3.86 22.04
C TYR A 60 15.57 -4.06 22.01
N GLY A 61 16.36 -3.15 22.60
CA GLY A 61 17.82 -3.24 22.64
C GLY A 61 18.46 -3.27 21.25
N LEU A 62 17.87 -2.55 20.29
CA LEU A 62 18.26 -2.53 18.89
C LEU A 62 18.65 -1.12 18.44
N ARG A 63 19.37 -1.01 17.32
CA ARG A 63 19.75 0.28 16.75
C ARG A 63 18.63 0.79 15.85
N ALA A 64 18.25 2.06 15.96
CA ALA A 64 17.21 2.70 15.14
C ALA A 64 17.43 2.56 13.63
N ASN A 65 18.69 2.46 13.18
CA ASN A 65 19.02 2.20 11.77
C ASN A 65 18.40 0.89 11.26
N ARG A 66 18.34 -0.14 12.10
CA ARG A 66 17.78 -1.45 11.75
C ARG A 66 16.27 -1.41 11.56
N ILE A 67 15.55 -0.67 12.41
CA ILE A 67 14.11 -0.42 12.21
C ILE A 67 13.90 0.31 10.87
N SER A 68 14.77 1.27 10.54
CA SER A 68 14.65 2.03 9.29
C SER A 68 14.78 1.11 8.07
N GLU A 69 15.70 0.14 8.11
CA GLU A 69 15.80 -0.90 7.07
C GLU A 69 14.54 -1.78 7.01
N TRP A 70 14.01 -2.22 8.15
CA TRP A 70 12.81 -3.05 8.19
C TRP A 70 11.56 -2.30 7.73
N ARG A 71 11.45 -1.00 8.03
CA ARG A 71 10.39 -0.14 7.51
C ARG A 71 10.47 0.01 5.99
N ARG A 72 11.68 -0.01 5.42
CA ARG A 72 11.86 -0.05 3.96
C ARG A 72 11.41 -1.39 3.37
N LEU A 73 11.69 -2.51 4.05
CA LEU A 73 11.19 -3.84 3.65
C LEU A 73 9.66 -3.92 3.70
N ALA A 74 9.03 -3.34 4.71
CA ALA A 74 7.57 -3.27 4.81
C ALA A 74 6.96 -2.46 3.66
N LYS A 75 7.57 -1.31 3.32
CA LYS A 75 7.15 -0.50 2.15
C LYS A 75 7.30 -1.23 0.82
N ASP A 76 8.31 -2.08 0.70
CA ASP A 76 8.59 -2.88 -0.50
C ASP A 76 7.73 -4.17 -0.56
N GLY A 77 6.87 -4.41 0.43
CA GLY A 77 6.03 -5.61 0.53
C GLY A 77 6.78 -6.89 0.91
N LYS A 78 8.05 -6.77 1.33
CA LYS A 78 8.91 -7.90 1.74
C LYS A 78 8.77 -8.29 3.21
N LEU A 79 8.09 -7.46 3.99
CA LEU A 79 7.80 -7.68 5.41
C LEU A 79 6.31 -7.45 5.61
N VAL A 80 5.56 -8.52 5.90
CA VAL A 80 4.11 -8.44 6.12
C VAL A 80 3.86 -7.89 7.50
N LEU A 81 3.24 -6.72 7.59
CA LEU A 81 2.87 -6.12 8.87
C LEU A 81 1.57 -6.75 9.40
N PRO A 82 1.41 -6.88 10.73
CA PRO A 82 0.14 -7.26 11.31
C PRO A 82 -0.95 -6.27 10.86
N ALA A 83 -2.15 -6.79 10.58
CA ALA A 83 -3.26 -5.97 10.13
C ALA A 83 -3.59 -4.93 11.19
N VAL A 84 -3.36 -3.65 10.86
CA VAL A 84 -3.84 -2.54 11.68
C VAL A 84 -5.37 -2.58 11.61
N SER A 85 -6.05 -2.54 12.76
CA SER A 85 -7.52 -2.69 12.82
C SER A 85 -8.27 -1.54 12.12
N GLU A 86 -7.56 -0.47 11.75
CA GLU A 86 -8.10 0.61 10.94
C GLU A 86 -7.97 0.28 9.44
N PRO A 87 -9.04 0.42 8.65
CA PRO A 87 -8.96 0.21 7.22
C PRO A 87 -7.93 1.17 6.61
N PRO A 88 -7.12 0.74 5.63
CA PRO A 88 -6.17 1.61 4.97
C PRO A 88 -6.90 2.83 4.40
N GLY A 89 -6.60 4.01 4.96
CA GLY A 89 -7.16 5.27 4.48
C GLY A 89 -6.52 5.66 3.16
N PHE A 90 -7.34 6.04 2.18
CA PHE A 90 -6.87 6.67 0.96
C PHE A 90 -6.72 8.18 1.21
N ALA A 91 -5.54 8.74 0.94
CA ALA A 91 -5.36 10.19 0.93
C ALA A 91 -6.01 10.77 -0.34
N PRO A 92 -6.94 11.73 -0.23
CA PRO A 92 -7.54 12.36 -1.41
C PRO A 92 -6.47 13.15 -2.18
N LEU A 93 -6.34 12.87 -3.48
CA LEU A 93 -5.50 13.66 -4.39
C LEU A 93 -6.29 14.91 -4.82
N MET A 94 -5.81 16.08 -4.44
CA MET A 94 -6.35 17.37 -4.90
C MET A 94 -5.66 17.74 -6.22
N LEU A 95 -6.40 17.74 -7.32
CA LEU A 95 -5.97 18.32 -8.59
C LEU A 95 -6.14 19.85 -8.47
N CYS A 96 -5.05 20.56 -8.25
CA CYS A 96 -5.06 22.02 -8.36
C CYS A 96 -5.13 22.37 -9.85
N ASP A 97 -6.32 22.77 -10.31
CA ASP A 97 -6.47 23.36 -11.63
C ASP A 97 -5.71 24.71 -11.65
N GLU A 98 -4.75 24.85 -12.55
CA GLU A 98 -4.08 26.13 -12.81
C GLU A 98 -5.08 27.02 -13.55
N GLU A 99 -5.76 27.90 -12.81
CA GLU A 99 -6.75 28.85 -13.36
C GLU A 99 -6.07 29.91 -14.25
N PRO A 100 -6.39 30.02 -15.55
CA PRO A 100 -6.28 31.29 -16.27
C PRO A 100 -7.49 32.19 -15.93
N PRO A 101 -7.32 33.51 -15.83
CA PRO A 101 -8.31 34.36 -15.16
C PRO A 101 -9.60 34.52 -15.98
N SER A 102 -10.71 34.34 -15.27
CA SER A 102 -12.02 34.98 -15.46
C SER A 102 -12.77 34.78 -16.80
N SER A 103 -13.86 34.01 -16.75
CA SER A 103 -15.20 34.47 -17.17
C SER A 103 -16.27 33.49 -16.68
N SER A 104 -17.28 34.01 -15.98
CA SER A 104 -18.47 33.27 -15.55
C SER A 104 -19.16 32.58 -16.73
N SER A 105 -19.44 31.28 -16.61
CA SER A 105 -20.59 30.61 -17.22
C SER A 105 -20.82 29.26 -16.52
N GLU A 106 -21.88 29.24 -15.73
CA GLU A 106 -22.92 28.21 -15.64
C GLU A 106 -22.60 26.80 -16.20
N SER A 107 -22.75 25.81 -15.32
CA SER A 107 -23.05 24.39 -15.55
C SER A 107 -23.02 23.85 -16.99
N THR A 108 -22.08 22.96 -17.29
CA THR A 108 -22.35 21.71 -18.04
C THR A 108 -21.23 20.72 -17.72
N PRO A 109 -21.52 19.52 -17.16
CA PRO A 109 -20.54 18.44 -17.12
C PRO A 109 -20.24 18.07 -18.58
N ALA A 110 -19.02 18.34 -19.04
CA ALA A 110 -18.56 17.88 -20.33
C ALA A 110 -18.78 16.36 -20.41
N PRO A 111 -19.48 15.84 -21.45
CA PRO A 111 -19.61 14.41 -21.60
C PRO A 111 -18.21 13.86 -21.74
N THR A 112 -17.89 12.88 -20.89
CA THR A 112 -16.78 11.95 -21.10
C THR A 112 -16.71 11.65 -22.59
N ALA A 113 -15.61 12.04 -23.25
CA ALA A 113 -15.34 11.66 -24.63
C ALA A 113 -15.23 10.13 -24.64
N SER A 114 -16.37 9.46 -24.80
CA SER A 114 -16.46 8.02 -24.82
C SER A 114 -15.71 7.60 -26.08
N SER A 115 -14.60 6.90 -25.91
CA SER A 115 -13.84 6.35 -27.03
C SER A 115 -13.94 4.83 -26.98
N ILE A 116 -14.16 4.19 -28.12
CA ILE A 116 -14.20 2.74 -28.27
C ILE A 116 -12.78 2.27 -28.60
N GLU A 117 -12.25 1.33 -27.82
CA GLU A 117 -10.94 0.71 -28.08
C GLU A 117 -11.11 -0.74 -28.54
N ILE A 118 -10.42 -1.10 -29.63
CA ILE A 118 -10.41 -2.45 -30.19
C ILE A 118 -8.97 -2.98 -30.12
N MET A 119 -8.78 -4.15 -29.50
CA MET A 119 -7.49 -4.84 -29.43
C MET A 119 -7.48 -6.08 -30.31
N VAL A 120 -6.48 -6.18 -31.20
CA VAL A 120 -6.21 -7.37 -32.03
C VAL A 120 -4.74 -7.75 -31.90
N GLY A 121 -4.45 -8.78 -31.10
CA GLY A 121 -3.08 -9.19 -30.78
C GLY A 121 -2.29 -8.06 -30.12
N LYS A 122 -1.31 -7.50 -30.84
CA LYS A 122 -0.46 -6.38 -30.40
C LYS A 122 -0.89 -5.01 -30.92
N VAL A 123 -2.00 -4.93 -31.65
CA VAL A 123 -2.51 -3.69 -32.26
C VAL A 123 -3.69 -3.19 -31.44
N SER A 124 -3.66 -1.91 -31.06
CA SER A 124 -4.79 -1.19 -30.47
C SER A 124 -5.29 -0.13 -31.46
N ILE A 125 -6.61 -0.04 -31.61
CA ILE A 125 -7.30 0.94 -32.46
C ILE A 125 -8.29 1.70 -31.59
N ARG A 126 -8.12 3.02 -31.50
CA ARG A 126 -9.03 3.92 -30.79
C ARG A 126 -9.97 4.61 -31.77
N LEU A 127 -11.25 4.60 -31.44
CA LEU A 127 -12.34 5.16 -32.22
C LEU A 127 -13.17 6.09 -31.35
N ASP A 128 -13.82 7.08 -31.96
CA ASP A 128 -14.83 7.90 -31.30
C ASP A 128 -16.09 7.07 -30.97
N ALA A 129 -16.81 7.35 -29.88
CA ALA A 129 -18.04 6.63 -29.54
C ALA A 129 -19.18 6.80 -30.54
N GLY A 130 -19.16 7.86 -31.35
CA GLY A 130 -20.09 8.06 -32.47
C GLY A 130 -19.77 7.17 -33.68
N THR A 131 -18.71 6.36 -33.65
CA THR A 131 -18.36 5.46 -34.76
C THR A 131 -19.44 4.40 -34.93
N SER A 132 -20.03 4.34 -36.14
CA SER A 132 -21.11 3.39 -36.43
C SER A 132 -20.64 1.94 -36.34
N ALA A 133 -21.53 1.05 -35.90
CA ALA A 133 -21.26 -0.39 -35.81
C ALA A 133 -20.83 -0.99 -37.16
N ALA A 134 -21.40 -0.50 -38.27
CA ALA A 134 -20.99 -0.91 -39.62
C ALA A 134 -19.52 -0.55 -39.89
N ARG A 135 -19.08 0.66 -39.54
CA ARG A 135 -17.69 1.09 -39.71
C ARG A 135 -16.73 0.31 -38.82
N ILE A 136 -17.13 0.02 -37.58
CA ILE A 136 -16.38 -0.84 -36.66
C ILE A 136 -16.21 -2.24 -37.27
N ALA A 137 -17.29 -2.84 -37.80
CA ALA A 137 -17.25 -4.17 -38.42
C ALA A 137 -16.36 -4.23 -39.67
N GLU A 138 -16.36 -3.20 -40.51
CA GLU A 138 -15.44 -3.08 -41.65
C GLU A 138 -13.97 -3.04 -41.18
N ILE A 139 -13.67 -2.25 -40.14
CA ILE A 139 -12.31 -2.13 -39.59
C ILE A 139 -11.86 -3.48 -39.02
N VAL A 140 -12.70 -4.16 -38.24
CA VAL A 140 -12.38 -5.47 -37.66
C VAL A 140 -12.15 -6.51 -38.76
N ARG A 141 -12.99 -6.54 -39.81
CA ARG A 141 -12.78 -7.43 -40.97
C ARG A 141 -11.48 -7.14 -41.71
N ALA A 142 -11.15 -5.87 -41.94
CA ALA A 142 -9.92 -5.50 -42.63
C ALA A 142 -8.66 -5.85 -41.83
N VAL A 143 -8.71 -5.71 -40.49
CA VAL A 143 -7.61 -6.08 -39.60
C VAL A 143 -7.47 -7.60 -39.52
N GLY A 144 -8.58 -8.34 -39.39
CA GLY A 144 -8.59 -9.80 -39.33
C GLY A 144 -8.21 -10.49 -40.64
N ALA A 145 -8.42 -9.86 -41.80
CA ALA A 145 -8.00 -10.40 -43.10
C ALA A 145 -6.48 -10.31 -43.36
N ARG A 146 -5.73 -9.62 -42.49
CA ARG A 146 -4.28 -9.36 -42.64
C ARG A 146 -3.42 -10.13 -41.62
N THR A 147 -4.04 -10.84 -40.68
CA THR A 147 -3.36 -11.71 -39.70
C THR A 147 -3.42 -13.16 -40.14
#